data_AF-A0A960BB89-F1
#
_entry.id   AF-A0A960BB89-F1
#
_cell.length_a   1.000
_cell.length_b   1.000
_cell.length_c   1.000
_cell.angle_alpha   90.00
_cell.angle_beta   90.00
_cell.angle_gamma   90.00
#
_symmetry.space_group_name_H-M   'P 1'
#
loop_
_entity.id
_entity.type
_entity.pdbx_description
1 polymer ?
#
loop_
_entity_poly.entity_id
_entity_poly.type
_entity_poly.pdbx_seq_one_letter_code
_entity_poly.pdbx_strand_id
1 'polypeptide(L)'
;QISVGAAWYLGLTKIPLELISIGGMMSDDYGLDRLRHVYHLRGTNDPFEKLGWVMFAGRWPIAVGSPWSRATKEGRITIYDIGPMQHNVKDHYFDPEAFAPDGRSYLQVTSDAVVALLNGTEVKVIPT
;
A
#
# COMPACT_ATOMS: atom_id res chain seq x y z
N GLN A 1 6.89 -8.08 4.44
CA GLN A 1 5.87 -8.54 3.47
C GLN A 1 5.27 -9.84 3.95
N ILE A 2 4.10 -9.77 4.60
CA ILE A 2 3.37 -10.96 5.08
C ILE A 2 2.07 -11.11 4.29
N SER A 3 1.39 -10.00 4.01
CA SER A 3 0.06 -9.98 3.36
C SER A 3 0.05 -10.48 1.91
N VAL A 4 0.98 -10.02 1.05
CA VAL A 4 1.04 -10.49 -0.35
C VAL A 4 1.36 -11.99 -0.42
N GLY A 5 2.28 -12.47 0.41
CA GLY A 5 2.59 -13.90 0.48
C GLY A 5 1.39 -14.75 0.94
N ALA A 6 0.58 -14.23 1.89
CA ALA A 6 -0.66 -14.89 2.29
C ALA A 6 -1.70 -14.95 1.14
N ALA A 7 -1.72 -13.95 0.25
CA ALA A 7 -2.64 -13.91 -0.89
C ALA A 7 -2.47 -15.08 -1.85
N TRP A 8 -1.25 -15.64 -1.97
CA TRP A 8 -1.02 -16.85 -2.77
C TRP A 8 -1.90 -18.02 -2.32
N TYR A 9 -1.97 -18.24 -1.01
CA TYR A 9 -2.73 -19.33 -0.41
C TYR A 9 -4.22 -19.01 -0.34
N LEU A 10 -4.58 -17.81 0.11
CA LEU A 10 -5.98 -17.40 0.20
C LEU A 10 -6.66 -17.37 -1.17
N GLY A 11 -5.92 -16.99 -2.23
CA GLY A 11 -6.43 -16.96 -3.59
C GLY A 11 -6.56 -18.34 -4.25
N LEU A 12 -6.33 -19.43 -3.52
CA LEU A 12 -6.78 -20.77 -3.92
C LEU A 12 -8.29 -20.95 -3.65
N THR A 13 -8.86 -20.13 -2.77
CA THR A 13 -10.31 -20.05 -2.61
C THR A 13 -10.92 -19.31 -3.81
N LYS A 14 -12.17 -19.59 -4.14
CA LYS A 14 -12.88 -18.91 -5.25
C LYS A 14 -13.44 -17.53 -4.85
N ILE A 15 -12.90 -16.93 -3.79
CA ILE A 15 -13.36 -15.65 -3.25
C ILE A 15 -12.44 -14.55 -3.79
N PRO A 16 -12.97 -13.47 -4.40
CA PRO A 16 -12.16 -12.33 -4.80
C PRO A 16 -11.41 -11.72 -3.62
N LEU A 17 -10.11 -11.48 -3.78
CA LEU A 17 -9.26 -10.92 -2.73
C LEU A 17 -8.76 -9.54 -3.10
N GLU A 18 -8.76 -8.65 -2.13
CA GLU A 18 -8.11 -7.33 -2.21
C GLU A 18 -7.16 -7.14 -1.04
N LEU A 19 -6.13 -6.34 -1.27
CA LEU A 19 -5.15 -6.01 -0.26
C LEU A 19 -5.15 -4.50 -0.02
N ILE A 20 -5.38 -4.09 1.23
CA ILE A 20 -5.07 -2.75 1.71
C ILE A 20 -3.75 -2.85 2.50
N SER A 21 -2.69 -2.25 1.97
CA SER A 21 -1.33 -2.27 2.53
C SER A 21 -0.96 -0.90 3.09
N ILE A 22 -0.47 -0.83 4.33
CA ILE A 22 -0.05 0.42 4.98
C ILE A 22 1.46 0.35 5.22
N GLY A 23 2.21 1.30 4.67
CA GLY A 23 3.68 1.37 4.83
C GLY A 23 4.45 0.14 4.32
N GLY A 24 3.80 -0.84 3.72
CA GLY A 24 4.41 -2.09 3.29
C GLY A 24 5.39 -1.89 2.13
N MET A 25 6.59 -2.45 2.26
CA MET A 25 7.50 -2.68 1.15
C MET A 25 7.12 -3.99 0.43
N MET A 26 6.49 -3.88 -0.74
CA MET A 26 6.06 -5.02 -1.56
C MET A 26 7.17 -5.43 -2.53
N SER A 27 7.44 -6.72 -2.63
CA SER A 27 8.30 -7.31 -3.65
C SER A 27 7.50 -7.68 -4.91
N ASP A 28 8.14 -8.45 -5.79
CA ASP A 28 7.54 -9.10 -6.95
C ASP A 28 7.06 -10.51 -6.63
N ASP A 29 6.05 -10.62 -5.75
CA ASP A 29 5.56 -11.91 -5.25
C ASP A 29 4.40 -12.42 -6.11
N TYR A 30 4.39 -13.72 -6.40
CA TYR A 30 3.33 -14.37 -7.18
C TYR A 30 1.93 -14.25 -6.55
N GLY A 31 1.84 -13.96 -5.24
CA GLY A 31 0.58 -13.60 -4.59
C GLY A 31 -0.11 -12.40 -5.23
N LEU A 32 0.62 -11.51 -5.91
CA LEU A 32 0.04 -10.41 -6.70
C LEU A 32 -0.88 -10.94 -7.80
N ASP A 33 -0.59 -12.07 -8.43
CA ASP A 33 -1.46 -12.65 -9.47
C ASP A 33 -2.79 -13.20 -8.92
N ARG A 34 -2.91 -13.30 -7.59
CA ARG A 34 -4.14 -13.77 -6.91
C ARG A 34 -5.01 -12.65 -6.35
N LEU A 35 -4.54 -11.41 -6.43
CA LEU A 35 -5.26 -10.23 -5.92
C LEU A 35 -6.03 -9.55 -7.06
N ARG A 36 -7.30 -9.26 -6.82
CA ARG A 36 -8.11 -8.41 -7.70
C ARG A 36 -7.53 -6.99 -7.74
N HIS A 37 -7.19 -6.47 -6.55
CA HIS A 37 -6.65 -5.12 -6.41
C HIS A 37 -5.74 -5.01 -5.19
N VAL A 38 -4.75 -4.12 -5.29
CA VAL A 38 -3.87 -3.70 -4.20
C VAL A 38 -4.02 -2.19 -4.03
N TYR A 39 -4.54 -1.78 -2.90
CA TYR A 39 -4.47 -0.40 -2.43
C TYR A 39 -3.28 -0.29 -1.48
N HIS A 40 -2.38 0.63 -1.75
CA HIS A 40 -1.22 0.85 -0.91
C HIS A 40 -1.22 2.29 -0.38
N LEU A 41 -1.37 2.42 0.93
CA LEU A 41 -1.27 3.68 1.66
C LEU A 41 0.18 3.86 2.10
N ARG A 42 0.82 4.95 1.66
CA ARG A 42 2.19 5.30 2.05
C ARG A 42 2.29 6.75 2.51
N GLY A 43 3.27 7.01 3.35
CA GLY A 43 3.68 8.32 3.79
C GLY A 43 4.82 8.83 2.90
N THR A 44 4.87 10.11 2.59
CA THR A 44 5.91 10.67 1.71
C THR A 44 7.30 10.66 2.35
N ASN A 45 7.34 10.67 3.70
CA ASN A 45 8.54 10.55 4.52
C ASN A 45 8.92 9.09 4.84
N ASP A 46 8.15 8.11 4.35
CA ASP A 46 8.50 6.69 4.46
C ASP A 46 9.37 6.27 3.25
N PRO A 47 10.65 5.93 3.46
CA PRO A 47 11.54 5.54 2.37
C PRO A 47 11.31 4.10 1.88
N PHE A 48 10.61 3.25 2.64
CA PHE A 48 10.61 1.81 2.40
C PHE A 48 9.82 1.40 1.16
N GLU A 49 8.68 2.03 0.85
CA GLU A 49 7.98 1.75 -0.42
C GLU A 49 8.88 2.08 -1.61
N LYS A 50 9.51 3.26 -1.57
CA LYS A 50 10.43 3.74 -2.60
C LYS A 50 11.65 2.84 -2.76
N LEU A 51 12.07 2.12 -1.71
CA LEU A 51 13.20 1.20 -1.81
C LEU A 51 12.87 -0.08 -2.59
N GLY A 52 11.57 -0.40 -2.76
CA GLY A 52 11.14 -1.61 -3.45
C GLY A 52 11.58 -1.70 -4.92
N TRP A 53 11.67 -0.58 -5.65
CA TRP A 53 12.17 -0.61 -7.03
C TRP A 53 13.68 -0.88 -7.10
N VAL A 54 14.44 -0.63 -6.03
CA VAL A 54 15.87 -0.95 -5.99
C VAL A 54 16.08 -2.41 -5.60
N MET A 55 15.38 -2.86 -4.55
CA MET A 55 15.65 -4.15 -3.89
C MET A 55 15.08 -5.36 -4.63
N PHE A 56 14.07 -5.17 -5.48
CA PHE A 56 13.37 -6.27 -6.14
C PHE A 56 13.48 -6.15 -7.65
N ALA A 57 14.33 -6.98 -8.26
CA ALA A 57 14.57 -6.98 -9.71
C ALA A 57 13.27 -7.12 -10.52
N GLY A 58 12.28 -7.87 -10.02
CA GLY A 58 10.96 -8.00 -10.64
C GLY A 58 10.13 -6.72 -10.68
N ARG A 59 10.48 -5.69 -9.90
CA ARG A 59 9.87 -4.34 -9.97
C ARG A 59 10.57 -3.41 -10.97
N TRP A 60 11.69 -3.83 -11.57
CA TRP A 60 12.44 -2.99 -12.51
C TRP A 60 11.66 -2.82 -13.83
N PRO A 61 11.77 -1.67 -14.52
CA PRO A 61 11.08 -1.44 -15.79
C PRO A 61 11.38 -2.50 -16.87
N ILE A 62 12.55 -3.14 -16.81
CA ILE A 62 12.97 -4.18 -17.76
C ILE A 62 12.43 -5.58 -17.42
N ALA A 63 11.89 -5.80 -16.22
CA ALA A 63 11.36 -7.08 -15.78
C ALA A 63 9.94 -7.31 -16.33
N VAL A 64 9.82 -7.31 -17.65
CA VAL A 64 8.55 -7.48 -18.36
C VAL A 64 8.00 -8.88 -18.07
N GLY A 65 6.78 -8.95 -17.54
CA GLY A 65 6.12 -10.22 -17.22
C GLY A 65 6.40 -10.72 -15.80
N SER A 66 6.99 -9.92 -14.94
CA SER A 66 6.92 -10.14 -13.49
C SER A 66 5.47 -9.97 -12.95
N PRO A 67 5.07 -10.65 -11.86
CA PRO A 67 3.81 -10.40 -11.17
C PRO A 67 3.52 -8.90 -10.93
N TRP A 68 4.54 -8.14 -10.52
CA TRP A 68 4.46 -6.70 -10.32
C TRP A 68 4.16 -5.93 -11.61
N SER A 69 4.91 -6.21 -12.69
CA SER A 69 4.72 -5.53 -13.96
C SER A 69 3.36 -5.84 -14.59
N ARG A 70 2.87 -7.09 -14.45
CA ARG A 70 1.50 -7.45 -14.83
C ARG A 70 0.46 -6.67 -14.04
N ALA A 71 0.53 -6.72 -12.71
CA ALA A 71 -0.42 -6.03 -11.84
C ALA A 71 -0.45 -4.52 -12.08
N THR A 72 0.72 -3.90 -12.31
CA THR A 72 0.84 -2.48 -12.67
C THR A 72 0.21 -2.21 -14.04
N LYS A 73 0.54 -3.01 -15.07
CA LYS A 73 0.01 -2.85 -16.43
C LYS A 73 -1.51 -3.02 -16.50
N GLU A 74 -2.05 -3.91 -15.67
CA GLU A 74 -3.48 -4.19 -15.55
C GLU A 74 -4.22 -3.17 -14.66
N GLY A 75 -3.52 -2.19 -14.07
CA GLY A 75 -4.13 -1.18 -13.21
C GLY A 75 -4.60 -1.72 -11.85
N ARG A 76 -4.12 -2.90 -11.42
CA ARG A 76 -4.50 -3.56 -10.16
C ARG A 76 -3.77 -3.03 -8.93
N ILE A 77 -2.92 -2.01 -9.09
CA ILE A 77 -2.18 -1.39 -7.98
C ILE A 77 -2.49 0.10 -7.97
N THR A 78 -3.00 0.59 -6.84
CA THR A 78 -3.20 2.01 -6.58
C THR A 78 -2.39 2.40 -5.35
N ILE A 79 -1.57 3.44 -5.48
CA ILE A 79 -0.77 3.98 -4.39
C ILE A 79 -1.34 5.34 -3.99
N TYR A 80 -1.59 5.51 -2.70
CA TYR A 80 -2.02 6.77 -2.10
C TYR A 80 -0.92 7.32 -1.22
N ASP A 81 -0.48 8.54 -1.51
CA ASP A 81 0.31 9.35 -0.61
C ASP A 81 -0.65 10.00 0.40
N ILE A 82 -0.78 9.41 1.59
CA ILE A 82 -1.82 9.82 2.55
C ILE A 82 -1.37 10.93 3.51
N GLY A 83 -0.09 11.30 3.51
CA GLY A 83 0.47 12.36 4.32
C GLY A 83 1.97 12.21 4.57
N PRO A 84 2.60 13.09 5.37
CA PRO A 84 4.04 13.07 5.62
C PRO A 84 4.45 12.11 6.75
N MET A 85 3.75 10.97 6.88
CA MET A 85 4.03 9.97 7.90
C MET A 85 5.39 9.28 7.68
N GLN A 86 6.05 8.93 8.77
CA GLN A 86 7.21 8.04 8.81
C GLN A 86 6.77 6.57 8.96
N HIS A 87 7.72 5.64 8.85
CA HIS A 87 7.40 4.20 8.86
C HIS A 87 6.95 3.70 10.25
N ASN A 88 7.87 3.66 11.22
CA ASN A 88 7.64 3.09 12.57
C ASN A 88 8.32 3.92 13.69
N VAL A 89 8.66 5.18 13.44
CA VAL A 89 9.29 6.09 14.42
C VAL A 89 8.28 7.15 14.86
N LYS A 90 8.73 8.31 15.34
CA LYS A 90 7.84 9.46 15.59
C LYS A 90 7.06 9.82 14.32
N ASP A 91 5.81 10.26 14.47
CA ASP A 91 4.97 10.71 13.37
C ASP A 91 4.67 9.56 12.38
N HIS A 92 4.49 8.33 12.89
CA HIS A 92 4.17 7.14 12.10
C HIS A 92 2.68 7.05 11.71
N TYR A 93 2.33 6.10 10.83
CA TYR A 93 0.95 5.90 10.34
C TYR A 93 -0.11 5.72 11.42
N PHE A 94 0.27 5.22 12.58
CA PHE A 94 -0.64 4.92 13.69
C PHE A 94 -0.40 5.84 14.89
N ASP A 95 0.31 6.95 14.69
CA ASP A 95 0.62 7.91 15.76
C ASP A 95 -0.64 8.70 16.14
N PRO A 96 -1.15 8.59 17.40
CA PRO A 96 -2.32 9.32 17.84
C PRO A 96 -1.99 10.74 18.32
N GLU A 97 -0.71 11.09 18.47
CA GLU A 97 -0.24 12.36 19.04
C GLU A 97 0.35 13.31 17.98
N ALA A 98 0.68 12.79 16.79
CA ALA A 98 1.02 13.59 15.62
C ALA A 98 -0.25 14.06 14.88
N PHE A 99 -0.38 15.38 14.68
CA PHE A 99 -1.56 15.99 14.06
C PHE A 99 -1.23 16.64 12.72
N ALA A 100 -2.10 16.42 11.75
CA ALA A 100 -2.09 17.06 10.45
C ALA A 100 -2.65 18.48 10.51
N PRO A 101 -2.37 19.33 9.50
CA PRO A 101 -2.90 20.70 9.42
C PRO A 101 -4.43 20.77 9.41
N ASP A 102 -5.11 19.70 9.01
CA ASP A 102 -6.59 19.59 9.00
C ASP A 102 -7.18 19.19 10.37
N GLY A 103 -6.34 19.02 11.39
CA GLY A 103 -6.72 18.68 12.76
C GLY A 103 -6.88 17.19 13.04
N ARG A 104 -6.74 16.31 12.04
CA ARG A 104 -6.76 14.86 12.27
C ARG A 104 -5.41 14.37 12.80
N SER A 105 -5.42 13.40 13.71
CA SER A 105 -4.18 12.67 14.04
C SER A 105 -3.75 11.76 12.88
N TYR A 106 -2.49 11.36 12.83
CA TYR A 106 -2.02 10.46 11.78
C TYR A 106 -2.71 9.10 11.83
N LEU A 107 -3.02 8.61 13.03
CA LEU A 107 -3.90 7.46 13.22
C LEU A 107 -5.28 7.65 12.57
N GLN A 108 -5.89 8.84 12.73
CA GLN A 108 -7.18 9.16 12.10
C GLN A 108 -7.07 9.22 10.59
N VAL A 109 -6.04 9.88 10.04
CA VAL A 109 -5.83 9.96 8.58
C VAL A 109 -5.70 8.56 7.96
N THR A 110 -4.90 7.68 8.58
CA THR A 110 -4.72 6.30 8.12
C THR A 110 -6.01 5.50 8.25
N SER A 111 -6.72 5.62 9.38
CA SER A 111 -7.98 4.88 9.61
C SER A 111 -9.09 5.33 8.67
N ASP A 112 -9.24 6.63 8.45
CA ASP A 112 -10.18 7.21 7.49
C ASP A 112 -9.90 6.72 6.06
N ALA A 113 -8.63 6.63 5.67
CA ALA A 113 -8.24 6.11 4.37
C ALA A 113 -8.63 4.63 4.19
N VAL A 114 -8.43 3.79 5.22
CA VAL A 114 -8.87 2.38 5.20
C VAL A 114 -10.40 2.29 5.08
N VAL A 115 -11.13 3.06 5.89
CA VAL A 115 -12.60 3.10 5.86
C VAL A 115 -13.09 3.58 4.49
N ALA A 116 -12.44 4.59 3.90
CA ALA A 116 -12.80 5.11 2.60
C ALA A 116 -12.69 4.04 1.52
N LEU A 117 -11.59 3.28 1.51
CA LEU A 117 -11.36 2.17 0.58
C LEU A 117 -12.38 1.04 0.77
N LEU A 118 -12.68 0.66 2.01
CA LEU A 118 -13.69 -0.37 2.30
C LEU A 118 -15.09 0.03 1.82
N ASN A 119 -15.42 1.33 1.88
CA ASN A 119 -16.71 1.87 1.46
C ASN A 119 -16.75 2.31 -0.01
N GLY A 120 -15.64 2.21 -0.76
CA GLY A 120 -15.56 2.69 -2.14
C GLY A 120 -15.72 4.21 -2.27
N THR A 121 -15.31 4.96 -1.26
CA THR A 121 -15.37 6.43 -1.21
C THR A 121 -13.99 7.06 -1.37
N GLU A 122 -13.94 8.37 -1.59
CA GLU A 122 -12.70 9.10 -1.81
C GLU A 122 -11.77 9.06 -0.58
N VAL A 123 -10.49 8.74 -0.81
CA VAL A 123 -9.43 8.79 0.20
C VAL A 123 -9.01 10.25 0.41
N LYS A 124 -9.28 10.79 1.61
CA LYS A 124 -8.88 12.15 1.99
C LYS A 124 -7.42 12.20 2.48
N VAL A 125 -6.53 12.59 1.59
CA VAL A 125 -5.09 12.79 1.87
C VAL A 125 -4.85 14.14 2.56
N ILE A 126 -3.76 14.24 3.31
CA ILE A 126 -3.26 15.50 3.86
C ILE A 126 -2.05 16.01 3.06
N PRO A 127 -1.76 17.33 3.05
CA PRO A 127 -0.59 17.88 2.36
C PRO A 127 0.72 17.24 2.82
N THR A 128 1.69 17.18 1.92
CA THR A 128 2.99 16.51 2.11
C THR A 128 4.15 17.49 1.98
#